data_AF-V6LF56-F1
#
_entry.id   AF-V6LF56-F1
#
_cell.length_a   1.000
_cell.length_b   1.000
_cell.length_c   1.000
_cell.angle_alpha   90.00
_cell.angle_beta   90.00
_cell.angle_gamma   90.00
#
_symmetry.space_group_name_H-M   'P 1'
#
loop_
_entity.id
_entity.type
_entity.pdbx_description
1 polymer ?
#
loop_
_entity_poly.entity_id
_entity_poly.type
_entity_poly.pdbx_seq_one_letter_code
_entity_poly.pdbx_strand_id
1 'polypeptide(L)'
;MSRSEASESSPLVEGSTQQDASLRKRSSLMYGLSVFLVVIILLFSSLILMAINVSATYDILSAVDKTQQPEQYMLPKSFRIKTVPSVKDQASRGTCWDFATMRFLEERYNKQFNLEKQYLKFSEQAHGKSMIDFCRQNPKKCPDTPTKDGSATDGQASWIYHFNEFLKDKLVPDMKSCPYMPQEGTDEVCPGYEEFIKSSPIKYSIENYKALYQIDDIKKALVSKNSTFPLITELFFQQFFIPCDSTLGYKDTKACLTAELCPQFLQNQNYDRKCTIMDLLTTAEASFLTRTYKNPTTIGAHAMLLVGYNDEFSTPGNSPGGFIVLNSWGPQLSHSAEYFTGEISRRDDDYLCPNAENPKNWVPVDHEDEDKWKLRNTTVLRYIKDGYKPGHFHTSTPSVFMEALDKLLSDSEVYAILKITDSVDATHRVVLKAAKSAQDIYDEKFTREIVLPSAPIDMLAFAFEPMGTSDLSSNFVDQCGYYFIPYDFVRKVQETGGLWFVEQMDVKFEAGSDKMNDMMKEALHEQTIIEFVSHTPWLDDENMVPRY
;
A
#
# COMPACT_ATOMS: atom_id res chain seq x y z
N MET A 1 17.94 22.10 -112.15
CA MET A 1 17.05 21.53 -113.18
C MET A 1 17.48 20.09 -113.45
N SER A 2 16.52 19.16 -113.38
CA SER A 2 16.49 17.74 -113.86
C SER A 2 17.72 16.84 -113.64
N ARG A 3 17.72 15.76 -112.83
CA ARG A 3 16.94 14.47 -112.85
C ARG A 3 17.10 13.62 -114.11
N SER A 4 17.67 12.40 -113.97
CA SER A 4 17.18 11.06 -114.39
C SER A 4 18.31 10.03 -114.12
N GLU A 5 18.12 8.94 -113.36
CA GLU A 5 17.65 7.59 -113.77
C GLU A 5 18.52 6.95 -114.89
N ALA A 6 18.94 5.67 -114.90
CA ALA A 6 18.70 4.48 -114.07
C ALA A 6 19.74 3.36 -114.39
N SER A 7 19.77 2.33 -113.52
CA SER A 7 20.00 0.88 -113.78
C SER A 7 21.37 0.34 -114.25
N GLU A 8 21.99 -0.51 -113.41
CA GLU A 8 22.42 -1.87 -113.81
C GLU A 8 22.66 -2.80 -112.60
N SER A 9 22.71 -4.10 -112.87
CA SER A 9 22.23 -5.23 -112.05
C SER A 9 23.30 -6.24 -111.55
N SER A 10 22.89 -7.05 -110.54
CA SER A 10 23.26 -8.47 -110.25
C SER A 10 24.51 -8.79 -109.40
N PRO A 11 24.64 -10.01 -108.80
CA PRO A 11 23.62 -10.93 -108.26
C PRO A 11 23.92 -11.46 -106.83
N LEU A 12 22.95 -12.23 -106.31
CA LEU A 12 22.94 -12.99 -105.04
C LEU A 12 23.93 -14.16 -104.98
N VAL A 13 24.50 -14.41 -103.79
CA VAL A 13 25.01 -15.73 -103.35
C VAL A 13 24.62 -15.95 -101.88
N GLU A 14 23.82 -17.00 -101.64
CA GLU A 14 23.51 -17.58 -100.34
C GLU A 14 24.67 -18.48 -99.85
N GLY A 15 24.89 -18.50 -98.53
CA GLY A 15 25.51 -19.64 -97.84
C GLY A 15 26.54 -19.29 -96.77
N SER A 16 26.12 -19.28 -95.49
CA SER A 16 26.91 -19.73 -94.30
C SER A 16 26.32 -19.28 -92.94
N THR A 17 25.02 -19.46 -92.70
CA THR A 17 24.35 -19.10 -91.43
C THR A 17 24.35 -20.22 -90.37
N GLN A 18 25.45 -20.97 -90.20
CA GLN A 18 25.48 -22.05 -89.19
C GLN A 18 26.69 -22.09 -88.24
N GLN A 19 27.79 -21.37 -88.52
CA GLN A 19 28.94 -21.32 -87.58
C GLN A 19 28.84 -20.19 -86.55
N ASP A 20 28.12 -19.11 -86.83
CA ASP A 20 28.08 -17.90 -85.98
C ASP A 20 27.10 -17.99 -84.79
N ALA A 21 26.14 -18.91 -84.84
CA ALA A 21 25.19 -19.14 -83.74
C ALA A 21 25.82 -19.87 -82.53
N SER A 22 26.84 -20.72 -82.75
CA SER A 22 27.45 -21.50 -81.67
C SER A 22 28.41 -20.68 -80.80
N LEU A 23 29.11 -19.71 -81.39
CA LEU A 23 30.03 -18.80 -80.71
C LEU A 23 29.28 -17.75 -79.88
N ARG A 24 28.17 -17.20 -80.38
CA ARG A 24 27.30 -16.32 -79.59
C ARG A 24 26.64 -17.02 -78.39
N LYS A 25 26.25 -18.30 -78.54
CA LYS A 25 25.66 -19.10 -77.45
C LYS A 25 26.68 -19.43 -76.35
N ARG A 26 27.95 -19.67 -76.72
CA ARG A 26 29.04 -19.87 -75.74
C ARG A 26 29.42 -18.58 -75.02
N SER A 27 29.41 -17.45 -75.70
CA SER A 27 29.64 -16.13 -75.10
C SER A 27 28.53 -15.74 -74.10
N SER A 28 27.25 -15.92 -74.46
CA SER A 28 26.14 -15.61 -73.54
C SER A 28 26.09 -16.54 -72.33
N LEU A 29 26.49 -17.81 -72.49
CA LEU A 29 26.58 -18.77 -71.39
C LEU A 29 27.70 -18.40 -70.41
N MET A 30 28.87 -17.98 -70.91
CA MET A 30 30.00 -17.53 -70.08
C MET A 30 29.70 -16.23 -69.34
N TYR A 31 28.99 -15.29 -69.98
CA TYR A 31 28.50 -14.08 -69.32
C TYR A 31 27.45 -14.40 -68.25
N GLY A 32 26.50 -15.30 -68.54
CA GLY A 32 25.50 -15.77 -67.58
C GLY A 32 26.12 -16.44 -66.35
N LEU A 33 27.12 -17.31 -66.56
CA LEU A 33 27.88 -17.95 -65.48
C LEU A 33 28.67 -16.93 -64.65
N SER A 34 29.28 -15.93 -65.28
CA SER A 34 30.04 -14.90 -64.57
C SER A 34 29.13 -14.02 -63.71
N VAL A 35 27.97 -13.59 -64.24
CA VAL A 35 26.98 -12.83 -63.47
C VAL A 35 26.42 -13.66 -62.32
N PHE A 36 26.12 -14.94 -62.57
CA PHE A 36 25.62 -15.85 -61.53
C PHE A 36 26.65 -16.06 -60.41
N LEU A 37 27.93 -16.20 -60.75
CA LEU A 37 29.01 -16.33 -59.77
C LEU A 37 29.16 -15.06 -58.91
N VAL A 38 29.07 -13.88 -59.53
CA VAL A 38 29.10 -12.59 -58.81
C VAL A 38 27.92 -12.46 -57.85
N VAL A 39 26.71 -12.85 -58.27
CA VAL A 39 25.52 -12.84 -57.40
C VAL A 39 25.69 -13.81 -56.23
N ILE A 40 26.22 -15.01 -56.45
CA ILE A 40 26.52 -15.97 -55.37
C ILE A 40 27.54 -15.39 -54.40
N ILE A 41 28.62 -14.78 -54.88
CA ILE A 41 29.65 -14.16 -54.03
C ILE A 41 29.05 -13.03 -53.20
N LEU A 42 28.19 -12.19 -53.79
CA LEU A 42 27.51 -11.12 -53.08
C LEU A 42 26.56 -11.66 -52.00
N LEU A 43 25.78 -12.71 -52.29
CA LEU A 43 24.90 -13.36 -51.33
C LEU A 43 25.68 -14.02 -50.18
N PHE A 44 26.79 -14.70 -50.48
CA PHE A 44 27.66 -15.27 -49.45
C PHE A 44 28.31 -14.18 -48.61
N SER A 45 28.76 -13.08 -49.22
CA SER A 45 29.34 -11.95 -48.49
C SER A 45 28.32 -11.28 -47.56
N SER A 46 27.06 -11.14 -47.97
CA SER A 46 26.02 -10.56 -47.13
C SER A 46 25.65 -11.49 -45.97
N LEU A 47 25.59 -12.80 -46.20
CA LEU A 47 25.38 -13.80 -45.15
C LEU A 47 26.52 -13.80 -44.12
N ILE A 48 27.77 -13.69 -44.58
CA ILE A 48 28.94 -13.59 -43.69
C ILE A 48 28.89 -12.28 -42.88
N LEU A 49 28.59 -11.14 -43.51
CA LEU A 49 28.41 -9.86 -42.82
C LEU A 49 27.27 -9.89 -41.81
N MET A 50 26.16 -10.55 -42.13
CA MET A 50 25.03 -10.73 -41.22
C MET A 50 25.41 -11.61 -40.03
N ALA A 51 26.13 -12.71 -40.26
CA ALA A 51 26.62 -13.59 -39.20
C ALA A 51 27.63 -12.87 -38.29
N ILE A 52 28.54 -12.07 -38.84
CA ILE A 52 29.48 -11.25 -38.06
C ILE A 52 28.73 -10.21 -37.24
N ASN A 53 27.73 -9.52 -37.82
CA ASN A 53 26.93 -8.54 -37.08
C ASN A 53 26.08 -9.19 -35.98
N VAL A 54 25.50 -10.37 -36.22
CA VAL A 54 24.74 -11.12 -35.20
C VAL A 54 25.68 -11.59 -34.09
N SER A 55 26.87 -12.11 -34.42
CA SER A 55 27.89 -12.49 -33.43
C SER A 55 28.36 -11.28 -32.62
N ALA A 56 28.68 -10.17 -33.27
CA ALA A 56 29.08 -8.94 -32.58
C ALA A 56 27.96 -8.39 -31.69
N THR A 57 26.71 -8.47 -32.14
CA THR A 57 25.55 -8.09 -31.31
C THR A 57 25.39 -9.03 -30.13
N TYR A 58 25.56 -10.34 -30.32
CA TYR A 58 25.52 -11.33 -29.25
C TYR A 58 26.67 -11.14 -28.25
N ASP A 59 27.88 -10.85 -28.73
CA ASP A 59 29.05 -10.59 -27.90
C ASP A 59 28.89 -9.28 -27.11
N ILE A 60 28.36 -8.22 -27.73
CA ILE A 60 28.02 -6.96 -27.06
C ILE A 60 26.92 -7.20 -26.02
N LEU A 61 25.86 -7.94 -26.35
CA LEU A 61 24.80 -8.28 -25.39
C LEU A 61 25.35 -9.12 -24.23
N SER A 62 26.21 -10.10 -24.49
CA SER A 62 26.85 -10.91 -23.46
C SER A 62 27.86 -10.12 -22.61
N ALA A 63 28.54 -9.14 -23.21
CA ALA A 63 29.46 -8.26 -22.53
C ALA A 63 28.72 -7.22 -21.67
N VAL A 64 27.59 -6.70 -22.16
CA VAL A 64 26.64 -5.87 -21.38
C VAL A 64 26.05 -6.70 -20.24
N ASP A 65 25.68 -7.96 -20.47
CA ASP A 65 25.15 -8.88 -19.44
C ASP A 65 26.23 -9.22 -18.38
N LYS A 66 27.50 -9.34 -18.79
CA LYS A 66 28.64 -9.55 -17.88
C LYS A 66 29.13 -8.29 -17.16
N THR A 67 28.96 -7.10 -17.75
CA THR A 67 29.30 -5.81 -17.10
C THR A 67 28.12 -5.20 -16.33
N GLN A 68 26.90 -5.72 -16.53
CA GLN A 68 25.71 -5.53 -15.70
C GLN A 68 25.39 -6.76 -14.86
N GLN A 69 26.39 -7.54 -14.44
CA GLN A 69 26.27 -8.19 -13.14
C GLN A 69 26.70 -7.13 -12.12
N PRO A 70 25.79 -6.29 -11.58
CA PRO A 70 26.12 -5.62 -10.34
C PRO A 70 26.57 -6.72 -9.38
N GLU A 71 27.55 -6.43 -8.51
CA GLU A 71 27.68 -7.22 -7.29
C GLU A 71 26.26 -7.44 -6.78
N GLN A 72 25.77 -8.68 -6.88
CA GLN A 72 24.42 -9.01 -6.50
C GLN A 72 24.49 -8.99 -4.98
N TYR A 73 24.40 -7.79 -4.40
CA TYR A 73 24.18 -7.59 -2.99
C TYR A 73 22.97 -8.45 -2.69
N MET A 74 23.20 -9.60 -2.07
CA MET A 74 22.12 -10.38 -1.53
C MET A 74 21.48 -9.49 -0.48
N LEU A 75 20.35 -8.91 -0.87
CA LEU A 75 19.54 -8.13 0.03
C LEU A 75 19.15 -9.04 1.20
N PRO A 76 19.13 -8.52 2.44
CA PRO A 76 18.64 -9.31 3.56
C PRO A 76 17.19 -9.72 3.29
N LYS A 77 16.77 -10.88 3.80
CA LYS A 77 15.40 -11.36 3.61
C LYS A 77 14.36 -10.47 4.29
N SER A 78 14.74 -9.81 5.38
CA SER A 78 13.95 -8.79 6.05
C SER A 78 14.82 -7.59 6.40
N PHE A 79 14.21 -6.40 6.39
CA PHE A 79 14.90 -5.16 6.68
C PHE A 79 13.90 -4.12 7.18
N ARG A 80 14.32 -3.31 8.15
CA ARG A 80 13.57 -2.14 8.61
C ARG A 80 14.49 -1.01 9.02
N ILE A 81 13.95 0.20 8.94
CA ILE A 81 14.54 1.39 9.55
C ILE A 81 14.20 1.40 11.04
N LYS A 82 15.19 1.72 11.89
CA LYS A 82 15.02 1.73 13.35
C LYS A 82 14.62 3.09 13.92
N THR A 83 14.91 4.18 13.19
CA THR A 83 14.73 5.57 13.64
C THR A 83 13.44 6.17 13.09
N VAL A 84 12.37 5.39 13.04
CA VAL A 84 11.09 5.82 12.47
C VAL A 84 10.32 6.66 13.51
N PRO A 85 9.77 7.83 13.14
CA PRO A 85 8.90 8.62 14.01
C PRO A 85 7.63 7.87 14.41
N SER A 86 6.99 8.30 15.50
CA SER A 86 5.81 7.65 16.05
C SER A 86 4.56 7.81 15.17
N VAL A 87 3.59 6.91 15.35
CA VAL A 87 2.32 7.01 14.63
C VAL A 87 1.51 8.23 15.06
N LYS A 88 0.75 8.77 14.12
CA LYS A 88 -0.22 9.87 14.27
C LYS A 88 -1.52 9.46 13.56
N ASP A 89 -2.61 10.18 13.82
CA ASP A 89 -3.93 9.90 13.26
C ASP A 89 -4.43 11.10 12.45
N GLN A 90 -4.68 10.88 11.15
CA GLN A 90 -5.24 11.89 10.25
C GLN A 90 -6.75 12.10 10.45
N ALA A 91 -7.39 11.25 11.27
CA ALA A 91 -8.83 11.18 11.43
C ALA A 91 -9.54 11.08 10.07
N SER A 92 -10.71 11.70 9.91
CA SER A 92 -11.54 11.58 8.70
C SER A 92 -11.09 12.46 7.53
N ARG A 93 -9.92 13.13 7.61
CA ARG A 93 -9.42 14.01 6.55
C ARG A 93 -8.53 13.23 5.58
N GLY A 94 -8.61 13.56 4.28
CA GLY A 94 -7.75 13.02 3.22
C GLY A 94 -6.28 13.49 3.24
N THR A 95 -5.71 13.78 4.41
CA THR A 95 -4.39 14.40 4.57
C THR A 95 -3.24 13.40 4.64
N CYS A 96 -3.43 12.14 4.22
CA CYS A 96 -2.42 11.07 4.28
C CYS A 96 -1.06 11.47 3.66
N TRP A 97 -1.09 12.22 2.55
CA TRP A 97 0.10 12.73 1.87
C TRP A 97 0.93 13.63 2.78
N ASP A 98 0.27 14.46 3.59
CA ASP A 98 0.88 15.39 4.52
C ASP A 98 1.57 14.64 5.67
N PHE A 99 0.87 13.68 6.28
CA PHE A 99 1.44 12.81 7.32
C PHE A 99 2.64 11.99 6.82
N ALA A 100 2.56 11.41 5.62
CA ALA A 100 3.68 10.70 5.03
C ALA A 100 4.88 11.62 4.78
N THR A 101 4.63 12.85 4.33
CA THR A 101 5.65 13.89 4.09
C THR A 101 6.31 14.34 5.38
N MET A 102 5.52 14.70 6.40
CA MET A 102 6.05 15.20 7.66
C MET A 102 6.90 14.14 8.35
N ARG A 103 6.42 12.89 8.47
CA ARG A 103 7.22 11.83 9.08
C ARG A 103 8.47 11.49 8.29
N PHE A 104 8.42 11.58 6.96
CA PHE A 104 9.63 11.49 6.15
C PHE A 104 10.63 12.59 6.53
N LEU A 105 10.20 13.86 6.63
CA LEU A 105 11.08 14.95 7.05
C LEU A 105 11.57 14.82 8.50
N GLU A 106 10.73 14.33 9.42
CA GLU A 106 11.08 14.07 10.83
C GLU A 106 12.21 13.03 10.92
N GLU A 107 12.14 11.93 10.18
CA GLU A 107 13.21 10.92 10.10
C GLU A 107 14.50 11.51 9.56
N ARG A 108 14.41 12.32 8.50
CA ARG A 108 15.57 12.96 7.87
C ARG A 108 16.24 13.96 8.78
N TYR A 109 15.45 14.75 9.50
CA TYR A 109 15.93 15.73 10.46
C TYR A 109 16.65 15.03 11.61
N ASN A 110 16.03 14.00 12.19
CA ASN A 110 16.64 13.20 13.25
C ASN A 110 17.96 12.57 12.78
N LYS A 111 17.98 11.95 11.59
CA LYS A 111 19.18 11.30 11.05
C LYS A 111 20.31 12.28 10.77
N GLN A 112 20.03 13.49 10.29
CA GLN A 112 21.05 14.49 10.00
C GLN A 112 21.67 15.08 11.27
N PHE A 113 20.86 15.34 12.30
CA PHE A 113 21.31 16.01 13.53
C PHE A 113 21.53 15.06 14.71
N ASN A 114 21.28 13.76 14.53
CA ASN A 114 21.47 12.69 15.50
C ASN A 114 20.84 13.03 16.85
N LEU A 115 19.52 13.24 16.88
CA LEU A 115 18.78 13.54 18.11
C LEU A 115 18.58 12.30 19.00
N GLU A 116 19.30 11.21 18.74
CA GLU A 116 19.27 9.96 19.49
C GLU A 116 17.84 9.39 19.62
N LYS A 117 17.33 9.23 20.84
CA LYS A 117 15.97 8.76 21.16
C LYS A 117 14.93 9.87 21.08
N GLN A 118 15.27 11.02 20.50
CA GLN A 118 14.34 12.11 20.27
C GLN A 118 14.12 12.32 18.78
N TYR A 119 13.00 12.91 18.44
CA TYR A 119 12.82 13.52 17.12
C TYR A 119 11.98 14.79 17.26
N LEU A 120 12.23 15.74 16.36
CA LEU A 120 11.45 16.97 16.27
C LEU A 120 10.19 16.66 15.47
N LYS A 121 9.02 16.79 16.08
CA LYS A 121 7.75 16.64 15.37
C LYS A 121 7.48 17.84 14.49
N PHE A 122 7.04 17.61 13.25
CA PHE A 122 6.56 18.66 12.34
C PHE A 122 5.03 18.68 12.28
N SER A 123 4.48 19.87 12.03
CA SER A 123 3.04 20.12 12.00
C SER A 123 2.49 19.87 10.60
N GLU A 124 1.69 18.81 10.45
CA GLU A 124 0.87 18.58 9.26
C GLU A 124 -0.06 19.78 9.02
N GLN A 125 -0.71 20.29 10.07
CA GLN A 125 -1.62 21.44 9.95
C GLN A 125 -0.95 22.68 9.32
N ALA A 126 0.29 22.99 9.71
CA ALA A 126 1.04 24.10 9.14
C ALA A 126 1.50 23.83 7.70
N HIS A 127 1.86 22.60 7.37
CA HIS A 127 2.28 22.22 6.02
C HIS A 127 1.10 22.22 5.04
N GLY A 128 -0.05 21.65 5.42
CA GLY A 128 -1.31 21.75 4.68
C GLY A 128 -1.70 23.21 4.40
N LYS A 129 -1.64 24.08 5.42
CA LYS A 129 -1.83 25.54 5.24
C LYS A 129 -0.84 26.14 4.24
N SER A 130 0.45 25.80 4.34
CA SER A 130 1.50 26.29 3.43
C SER A 130 1.19 25.92 1.97
N MET A 131 0.68 24.71 1.75
CA MET A 131 0.28 24.23 0.43
C MET A 131 -0.96 24.94 -0.11
N ILE A 132 -1.98 25.17 0.72
CA ILE A 132 -3.14 26.00 0.34
C ILE A 132 -2.69 27.41 -0.06
N ASP A 133 -1.84 28.05 0.74
CA ASP A 133 -1.31 29.38 0.47
C ASP A 133 -0.50 29.42 -0.83
N PHE A 134 0.33 28.41 -1.10
CA PHE A 134 1.06 28.28 -2.36
C PHE A 134 0.12 28.20 -3.56
N CYS A 135 -0.88 27.33 -3.49
CA CYS A 135 -1.78 27.05 -4.60
C CYS A 135 -2.71 28.22 -4.92
N ARG A 136 -3.15 28.97 -3.91
CA ARG A 136 -3.88 30.23 -4.14
C ARG A 136 -3.05 31.29 -4.86
N GLN A 137 -1.76 31.36 -4.55
CA GLN A 137 -0.82 32.27 -5.23
C GLN A 137 -0.42 31.75 -6.62
N ASN A 138 -0.55 30.43 -6.86
CA ASN A 138 -0.10 29.75 -8.07
C ASN A 138 -1.15 28.78 -8.63
N PRO A 139 -2.38 29.22 -8.95
CA PRO A 139 -3.49 28.31 -9.28
C PRO A 139 -3.25 27.47 -10.53
N LYS A 140 -2.34 27.89 -11.42
CA LYS A 140 -1.95 27.14 -12.62
C LYS A 140 -0.98 25.97 -12.35
N LYS A 141 -0.38 25.91 -11.17
CA LYS A 141 0.61 24.88 -10.78
C LYS A 141 0.02 23.79 -9.90
N CYS A 142 -1.23 23.95 -9.45
CA CYS A 142 -1.87 23.06 -8.51
C CYS A 142 -3.12 22.42 -9.11
N PRO A 143 -3.55 21.25 -8.58
CA PRO A 143 -4.87 20.70 -8.89
C PRO A 143 -5.99 21.58 -8.33
N ASP A 144 -7.24 21.22 -8.62
CA ASP A 144 -8.42 21.92 -8.09
C ASP A 144 -8.43 21.92 -6.54
N THR A 145 -8.03 20.84 -5.87
CA THR A 145 -7.71 20.80 -4.43
C THR A 145 -6.18 20.77 -4.29
N PRO A 146 -5.55 21.60 -3.44
CA PRO A 146 -6.09 22.49 -2.40
C PRO A 146 -6.54 23.90 -2.88
N THR A 147 -6.51 24.17 -4.19
CA THR A 147 -6.62 25.54 -4.73
C THR A 147 -8.01 26.17 -4.58
N LYS A 148 -9.07 25.44 -4.92
CA LYS A 148 -10.43 25.95 -5.18
C LYS A 148 -11.35 25.82 -3.97
N ASP A 149 -11.12 24.80 -3.15
CA ASP A 149 -11.87 24.50 -1.93
C ASP A 149 -11.16 24.98 -0.66
N GLY A 150 -9.86 25.30 -0.73
CA GLY A 150 -9.06 25.67 0.45
C GLY A 150 -8.84 24.50 1.41
N SER A 151 -8.90 23.26 0.90
CA SER A 151 -8.79 22.03 1.68
C SER A 151 -7.45 21.35 1.45
N ALA A 152 -6.83 20.76 2.47
CA ALA A 152 -5.61 19.96 2.33
C ALA A 152 -5.90 18.46 2.12
N THR A 153 -7.15 18.09 1.84
CA THR A 153 -7.62 16.70 1.73
C THR A 153 -7.14 15.94 0.50
N ASP A 154 -6.38 16.56 -0.40
CA ASP A 154 -5.74 15.90 -1.53
C ASP A 154 -4.34 16.50 -1.76
N GLY A 155 -3.38 15.65 -2.11
CA GLY A 155 -2.01 16.07 -2.34
C GLY A 155 -1.02 14.94 -2.57
N GLN A 156 0.26 15.31 -2.72
CA GLN A 156 1.35 14.37 -3.01
C GLN A 156 2.58 14.71 -2.16
N ALA A 157 3.28 13.68 -1.70
CA ALA A 157 4.48 13.91 -0.90
C ALA A 157 5.61 14.57 -1.71
N SER A 158 5.73 14.31 -3.01
CA SER A 158 6.68 14.97 -3.92
C SER A 158 6.46 16.47 -4.10
N TRP A 159 5.38 17.05 -3.58
CA TRP A 159 5.20 18.50 -3.58
C TRP A 159 6.32 19.25 -2.84
N ILE A 160 6.95 18.64 -1.83
CA ILE A 160 8.13 19.24 -1.19
C ILE A 160 9.33 19.38 -2.13
N TYR A 161 9.40 18.56 -3.18
CA TYR A 161 10.41 18.64 -4.24
C TYR A 161 9.97 19.66 -5.31
N HIS A 162 8.76 19.50 -5.84
CA HIS A 162 8.26 20.34 -6.94
C HIS A 162 8.07 21.81 -6.55
N PHE A 163 7.76 22.06 -5.28
CA PHE A 163 7.54 23.40 -4.72
C PHE A 163 8.60 23.77 -3.67
N ASN A 164 9.77 23.12 -3.71
CA ASN A 164 10.84 23.33 -2.74
C ASN A 164 11.22 24.81 -2.58
N GLU A 165 11.29 25.58 -3.68
CA GLU A 165 11.61 27.01 -3.62
C GLU A 165 10.67 27.83 -2.74
N PHE A 166 9.41 27.42 -2.59
CA PHE A 166 8.44 28.06 -1.72
C PHE A 166 8.41 27.45 -0.30
N LEU A 167 8.68 26.15 -0.18
CA LEU A 167 8.49 25.39 1.07
C LEU A 167 9.76 25.28 1.93
N LYS A 168 10.94 25.49 1.33
CA LYS A 168 12.25 25.23 1.95
C LYS A 168 12.48 25.91 3.30
N ASP A 169 11.78 27.00 3.59
CA ASP A 169 11.87 27.80 4.82
C ASP A 169 10.54 27.86 5.59
N LYS A 170 9.61 26.95 5.30
CA LYS A 170 8.25 26.92 5.89
C LYS A 170 7.94 25.65 6.68
N LEU A 171 8.97 24.87 7.02
CA LEU A 171 8.79 23.72 7.89
C LEU A 171 8.58 24.21 9.33
N VAL A 172 7.44 23.85 9.92
CA VAL A 172 7.02 24.30 11.25
C VAL A 172 6.95 23.10 12.20
N PRO A 173 7.53 23.19 13.40
CA PRO A 173 7.36 22.17 14.44
C PRO A 173 5.90 21.98 14.83
N ASP A 174 5.58 20.85 15.46
CA ASP A 174 4.26 20.57 16.03
C ASP A 174 3.99 21.44 17.27
N MET A 175 3.59 22.69 17.03
CA MET A 175 3.39 23.72 18.05
C MET A 175 2.02 23.56 18.73
N LYS A 176 1.96 23.72 20.05
CA LYS A 176 0.69 23.75 20.80
C LYS A 176 -0.30 24.81 20.30
N SER A 177 0.20 25.91 19.74
CA SER A 177 -0.65 26.98 19.18
C SER A 177 -1.29 26.59 17.84
N CYS A 178 -0.72 25.62 17.13
CA CYS A 178 -1.22 25.11 15.84
C CYS A 178 -1.37 23.58 15.92
N PRO A 179 -2.36 23.08 16.70
CA PRO A 179 -2.62 21.66 16.77
C PRO A 179 -3.24 21.16 15.46
N TYR A 180 -3.03 19.88 15.16
CA TYR A 180 -3.80 19.21 14.10
C TYR A 180 -5.30 19.22 14.42
N MET A 181 -6.11 19.72 13.48
CA MET A 181 -7.56 19.79 13.64
C MET A 181 -8.23 18.70 12.81
N PRO A 182 -8.87 17.69 13.42
CA PRO A 182 -9.41 16.56 12.66
C PRO A 182 -10.66 16.89 11.82
N GLN A 183 -11.24 18.08 11.98
CA GLN A 183 -12.45 18.49 11.27
C GLN A 183 -12.12 19.07 9.89
N GLU A 184 -12.89 18.69 8.87
CA GLU A 184 -12.80 19.31 7.54
C GLU A 184 -13.11 20.81 7.59
N GLY A 185 -12.50 21.59 6.69
CA GLY A 185 -12.69 23.04 6.60
C GLY A 185 -11.90 23.83 7.65
N THR A 186 -11.05 23.15 8.43
CA THR A 186 -10.14 23.78 9.40
C THR A 186 -8.69 23.80 8.92
N ASP A 187 -8.44 23.37 7.68
CA ASP A 187 -7.12 23.21 7.07
C ASP A 187 -6.24 24.48 7.12
N GLU A 188 -6.87 25.66 7.19
CA GLU A 188 -6.17 26.95 7.24
C GLU A 188 -5.91 27.47 8.66
N VAL A 189 -6.46 26.82 9.67
CA VAL A 189 -6.41 27.28 11.07
C VAL A 189 -5.10 26.82 11.70
N CYS A 190 -4.14 27.75 11.80
CA CYS A 190 -2.85 27.48 12.40
C CYS A 190 -2.31 28.71 13.16
N PRO A 191 -2.82 29.00 14.38
CA PRO A 191 -2.34 30.13 15.17
C PRO A 191 -0.84 30.05 15.48
N GLY A 192 -0.14 31.18 15.33
CA GLY A 192 1.31 31.29 15.55
C GLY A 192 2.16 30.93 14.32
N TYR A 193 1.54 30.47 13.22
CA TYR A 193 2.24 30.15 11.97
C TYR A 193 3.07 31.32 11.44
N GLU A 194 2.46 32.50 11.26
CA GLU A 194 3.12 33.67 10.66
C GLU A 194 4.26 34.23 11.53
N GLU A 195 4.19 34.03 12.85
CA GLU A 195 5.24 34.42 13.78
C GLU A 195 6.43 33.46 13.69
N PHE A 196 6.16 32.16 13.65
CA PHE A 196 7.20 31.14 13.55
C PHE A 196 7.98 31.26 12.24
N ILE A 197 7.30 31.29 11.09
CA ILE A 197 7.99 31.29 9.78
C ILE A 197 8.94 32.49 9.60
N LYS A 198 8.66 33.64 10.24
CA LYS A 198 9.53 34.82 10.18
C LYS A 198 10.88 34.62 10.90
N SER A 199 10.92 33.71 11.86
CA SER A 199 12.07 33.46 12.72
C SER A 199 12.56 32.01 12.69
N SER A 200 11.99 31.18 11.81
CA SER A 200 12.30 29.76 11.71
C SER A 200 13.78 29.56 11.35
N PRO A 201 14.54 28.79 12.14
CA PRO A 201 15.89 28.39 11.78
C PRO A 201 15.89 27.23 10.77
N ILE A 202 14.74 26.58 10.55
CA ILE A 202 14.63 25.32 9.80
C ILE A 202 14.57 25.62 8.31
N LYS A 203 15.62 25.21 7.61
CA LYS A 203 15.74 25.33 6.15
C LYS A 203 16.22 24.03 5.55
N TYR A 204 15.65 23.63 4.42
CA TYR A 204 16.00 22.37 3.76
C TYR A 204 15.94 22.45 2.24
N SER A 205 16.76 21.64 1.57
CA SER A 205 16.69 21.39 0.14
C SER A 205 16.35 19.93 -0.13
N ILE A 206 15.73 19.68 -1.28
CA ILE A 206 15.45 18.34 -1.79
C ILE A 206 16.26 18.11 -3.07
N GLU A 207 16.97 16.99 -3.12
CA GLU A 207 17.81 16.57 -4.23
C GLU A 207 17.46 15.14 -4.68
N ASN A 208 17.89 14.76 -5.89
CA ASN A 208 17.85 13.39 -6.41
C ASN A 208 16.48 12.69 -6.35
N TYR A 209 15.38 13.41 -6.61
CA TYR A 209 14.05 12.83 -6.68
C TYR A 209 13.96 11.70 -7.72
N LYS A 210 13.44 10.54 -7.30
CA LYS A 210 13.16 9.38 -8.15
C LYS A 210 11.88 8.69 -7.70
N ALA A 211 11.00 8.36 -8.64
CA ALA A 211 9.89 7.44 -8.39
C ALA A 211 10.33 6.00 -8.67
N LEU A 212 10.17 5.11 -7.69
CA LEU A 212 10.50 3.69 -7.77
C LEU A 212 9.22 2.86 -7.86
N TYR A 213 9.20 1.90 -8.77
CA TYR A 213 8.00 1.10 -9.06
C TYR A 213 8.19 -0.39 -8.78
N GLN A 214 9.39 -0.91 -9.05
CA GLN A 214 9.68 -2.34 -8.95
C GLN A 214 10.06 -2.72 -7.53
N ILE A 215 9.58 -3.90 -7.08
CA ILE A 215 9.82 -4.41 -5.72
C ILE A 215 11.32 -4.42 -5.39
N ASP A 216 12.15 -4.95 -6.30
CA ASP A 216 13.58 -5.07 -6.07
C ASP A 216 14.29 -3.71 -5.98
N ASP A 217 13.88 -2.72 -6.77
CA ASP A 217 14.48 -1.39 -6.75
C ASP A 217 14.12 -0.64 -5.46
N ILE A 218 12.88 -0.82 -4.98
CA ILE A 218 12.42 -0.29 -3.70
C ILE A 218 13.23 -0.91 -2.54
N LYS A 219 13.40 -2.24 -2.53
CA LYS A 219 14.22 -2.91 -1.51
C LYS A 219 15.67 -2.46 -1.53
N LYS A 220 16.28 -2.34 -2.72
CA LYS A 220 17.64 -1.80 -2.88
C LYS A 220 17.74 -0.39 -2.33
N ALA A 221 16.76 0.47 -2.60
CA ALA A 221 16.74 1.84 -2.08
C ALA A 221 16.66 1.85 -0.54
N LEU A 222 15.76 1.07 0.06
CA LEU A 222 15.66 0.94 1.51
C LEU A 222 16.98 0.52 2.16
N VAL A 223 17.61 -0.55 1.66
CA VAL A 223 18.84 -1.09 2.24
C VAL A 223 20.03 -0.14 2.01
N SER A 224 20.20 0.37 0.79
CA SER A 224 21.36 1.21 0.45
C SER A 224 21.32 2.58 1.09
N LYS A 225 20.13 3.18 1.25
CA LYS A 225 19.97 4.50 1.88
C LYS A 225 19.74 4.40 3.38
N ASN A 226 19.32 3.23 3.87
CA ASN A 226 18.91 3.00 5.26
C ASN A 226 18.02 4.14 5.77
N SER A 227 16.96 4.45 5.01
CA SER A 227 15.96 5.46 5.38
C SER A 227 14.58 5.10 4.83
N THR A 228 13.59 5.83 5.33
CA THR A 228 12.20 5.75 4.91
C THR A 228 11.93 6.55 3.63
N PHE A 229 10.82 6.24 2.97
CA PHE A 229 10.35 6.94 1.77
C PHE A 229 8.83 7.04 1.76
N PRO A 230 8.24 8.15 1.29
CA PRO A 230 6.82 8.19 1.00
C PRO A 230 6.45 7.12 -0.04
N LEU A 231 5.42 6.35 0.25
CA LEU A 231 4.83 5.35 -0.64
C LEU A 231 3.42 5.79 -0.99
N ILE A 232 3.12 5.82 -2.28
CA ILE A 232 1.80 6.14 -2.80
C ILE A 232 1.26 4.89 -3.46
N THR A 233 0.05 4.50 -3.05
CA THR A 233 -0.68 3.41 -3.68
C THR A 233 -2.15 3.72 -3.81
N GLU A 234 -2.78 3.23 -4.86
CA GLU A 234 -4.23 3.15 -4.92
C GLU A 234 -4.71 2.06 -3.95
N LEU A 235 -5.82 2.34 -3.27
CA LEU A 235 -6.45 1.43 -2.35
C LEU A 235 -7.72 0.84 -2.97
N PHE A 236 -7.91 -0.47 -2.77
CA PHE A 236 -9.01 -1.24 -3.31
C PHE A 236 -9.75 -1.97 -2.21
N PHE A 237 -11.07 -2.02 -2.33
CA PHE A 237 -11.88 -2.83 -1.44
C PHE A 237 -11.84 -4.31 -1.83
N GLN A 238 -11.57 -5.13 -0.82
CA GLN A 238 -11.97 -6.52 -0.80
C GLN A 238 -13.47 -6.61 -0.62
N GLN A 239 -14.16 -7.13 -1.64
CA GLN A 239 -15.58 -7.40 -1.57
C GLN A 239 -15.82 -8.79 -0.95
N PHE A 240 -16.79 -8.87 -0.03
CA PHE A 240 -17.30 -10.09 0.56
C PHE A 240 -18.78 -10.22 0.20
N PHE A 241 -19.14 -11.34 -0.41
CA PHE A 241 -20.51 -11.57 -0.84
C PHE A 241 -21.30 -12.32 0.23
N ILE A 242 -22.31 -11.65 0.78
CA ILE A 242 -23.14 -12.19 1.85
C ILE A 242 -24.52 -12.50 1.28
N PRO A 243 -24.93 -13.77 1.21
CA PRO A 243 -26.24 -14.10 0.69
C PRO A 243 -27.37 -13.54 1.55
N CYS A 244 -28.35 -12.89 0.92
CA CYS A 244 -29.48 -12.27 1.62
C CYS A 244 -30.42 -13.29 2.29
N ASP A 245 -30.32 -14.56 1.90
CA ASP A 245 -31.03 -15.68 2.51
C ASP A 245 -30.28 -16.31 3.71
N SER A 246 -29.03 -15.89 3.97
CA SER A 246 -28.12 -16.64 4.86
C SER A 246 -28.31 -16.38 6.36
N THR A 247 -28.96 -15.29 6.81
CA THR A 247 -29.12 -15.01 8.25
C THR A 247 -30.29 -14.09 8.59
N LEU A 248 -30.79 -14.19 9.84
CA LEU A 248 -31.62 -13.15 10.46
C LEU A 248 -30.91 -11.79 10.37
N GLY A 249 -31.65 -10.73 10.05
CA GLY A 249 -31.13 -9.35 9.99
C GLY A 249 -31.01 -8.78 8.57
N TYR A 250 -30.39 -9.50 7.63
CA TYR A 250 -30.13 -8.96 6.28
C TYR A 250 -31.32 -8.97 5.34
N LYS A 251 -32.23 -9.94 5.44
CA LYS A 251 -33.33 -10.12 4.47
C LYS A 251 -34.15 -8.84 4.24
N ASP A 252 -34.33 -8.05 5.30
CA ASP A 252 -35.14 -6.83 5.30
C ASP A 252 -34.27 -5.55 5.30
N THR A 253 -32.96 -5.64 5.03
CA THR A 253 -32.13 -4.44 4.87
C THR A 253 -32.33 -3.82 3.49
N LYS A 254 -32.19 -2.49 3.40
CA LYS A 254 -32.26 -1.80 2.11
C LYS A 254 -31.29 -2.40 1.09
N ALA A 255 -30.10 -2.78 1.55
CA ALA A 255 -29.06 -3.37 0.71
C ALA A 255 -29.48 -4.71 0.08
N CYS A 256 -30.25 -5.55 0.79
CA CYS A 256 -30.75 -6.81 0.26
C CYS A 256 -31.98 -6.65 -0.65
N LEU A 257 -32.79 -5.61 -0.42
CA LEU A 257 -33.90 -5.28 -1.32
C LEU A 257 -33.41 -4.86 -2.71
N THR A 258 -32.26 -4.19 -2.77
CA THR A 258 -31.61 -3.75 -4.02
C THR A 258 -30.43 -4.64 -4.45
N ALA A 259 -30.26 -5.80 -3.81
CA ALA A 259 -29.11 -6.68 -4.06
C ALA A 259 -29.09 -7.26 -5.48
N GLU A 260 -27.87 -7.45 -5.96
CA GLU A 260 -27.55 -8.12 -7.21
C GLU A 260 -27.45 -9.65 -7.02
N LEU A 261 -27.33 -10.38 -8.12
CA LEU A 261 -27.10 -11.83 -8.10
C LEU A 261 -25.75 -12.14 -7.45
N CYS A 262 -25.73 -13.15 -6.58
CA CYS A 262 -24.50 -13.67 -6.03
C CYS A 262 -23.57 -14.16 -7.15
N PRO A 263 -22.24 -14.14 -6.94
CA PRO A 263 -21.30 -14.83 -7.81
C PRO A 263 -21.64 -16.31 -7.98
N GLN A 264 -21.30 -16.88 -9.14
CA GLN A 264 -21.67 -18.25 -9.51
C GLN A 264 -21.28 -19.30 -8.46
N PHE A 265 -20.12 -19.14 -7.80
CA PHE A 265 -19.64 -20.05 -6.78
C PHE A 265 -20.47 -20.04 -5.48
N LEU A 266 -21.32 -19.04 -5.27
CA LEU A 266 -22.24 -18.93 -4.12
C LEU A 266 -23.71 -19.24 -4.45
N GLN A 267 -24.04 -19.41 -5.72
CA GLN A 267 -25.42 -19.66 -6.14
C GLN A 267 -25.92 -21.05 -5.72
N ASN A 268 -25.04 -22.05 -5.51
CA ASN A 268 -25.39 -23.38 -4.97
C ASN A 268 -26.68 -23.98 -5.57
N GLN A 269 -26.81 -23.96 -6.91
CA GLN A 269 -27.99 -24.40 -7.68
C GLN A 269 -29.24 -23.50 -7.60
N ASN A 270 -29.24 -22.46 -6.77
CA ASN A 270 -30.19 -21.36 -6.79
C ASN A 270 -29.65 -20.20 -7.64
N TYR A 271 -29.95 -20.23 -8.93
CA TYR A 271 -29.46 -19.23 -9.89
C TYR A 271 -30.02 -17.82 -9.67
N ASP A 272 -31.06 -17.68 -8.84
CA ASP A 272 -31.67 -16.39 -8.49
C ASP A 272 -31.23 -15.88 -7.10
N ARG A 273 -30.21 -16.51 -6.50
CA ARG A 273 -29.70 -16.14 -5.18
C ARG A 273 -29.09 -14.74 -5.22
N LYS A 274 -29.55 -13.87 -4.32
CA LYS A 274 -29.08 -12.48 -4.18
C LYS A 274 -28.09 -12.32 -3.03
N CYS A 275 -27.08 -11.48 -3.25
CA CYS A 275 -26.06 -11.17 -2.24
C CYS A 275 -25.97 -9.66 -2.01
N THR A 276 -25.84 -9.29 -0.74
CA THR A 276 -25.29 -7.98 -0.40
C THR A 276 -23.76 -8.04 -0.40
N ILE A 277 -23.12 -6.88 -0.51
CA ILE A 277 -21.66 -6.75 -0.61
C ILE A 277 -21.18 -5.99 0.63
N MET A 278 -20.12 -6.50 1.22
CA MET A 278 -19.36 -5.82 2.27
C MET A 278 -17.93 -5.60 1.81
N ASP A 279 -17.40 -4.42 2.10
CA ASP A 279 -16.10 -4.00 1.60
C ASP A 279 -15.10 -3.82 2.74
N LEU A 280 -13.91 -4.43 2.65
CA LEU A 280 -12.79 -4.18 3.57
C LEU A 280 -11.51 -3.78 2.83
N LEU A 281 -10.73 -2.86 3.39
CA LEU A 281 -9.41 -2.47 2.86
C LEU A 281 -8.28 -3.28 3.48
N THR A 282 -8.35 -3.44 4.80
CA THR A 282 -7.35 -4.16 5.59
C THR A 282 -8.04 -5.11 6.57
N THR A 283 -7.27 -6.06 7.08
CA THR A 283 -7.65 -6.89 8.23
C THR A 283 -7.43 -6.12 9.54
N ALA A 284 -8.00 -6.63 10.64
CA ALA A 284 -7.69 -6.17 12.00
C ALA A 284 -6.26 -6.54 12.45
N GLU A 285 -5.54 -7.33 11.64
CA GLU A 285 -4.12 -7.68 11.78
C GLU A 285 -3.22 -6.74 10.94
N ALA A 286 -3.73 -5.57 10.58
CA ALA A 286 -3.02 -4.52 9.85
C ALA A 286 -2.41 -4.95 8.50
N SER A 287 -2.97 -5.97 7.85
CA SER A 287 -2.58 -6.35 6.48
C SER A 287 -3.57 -5.83 5.45
N PHE A 288 -3.07 -5.24 4.37
CA PHE A 288 -3.87 -4.91 3.18
C PHE A 288 -4.36 -6.19 2.48
N LEU A 289 -5.60 -6.15 1.99
CA LEU A 289 -6.26 -7.28 1.34
C LEU A 289 -6.06 -7.26 -0.18
N THR A 290 -5.92 -8.43 -0.79
CA THR A 290 -5.45 -8.59 -2.19
C THR A 290 -6.45 -9.32 -3.11
N ARG A 291 -7.49 -9.95 -2.55
CA ARG A 291 -8.39 -10.88 -3.27
C ARG A 291 -9.55 -10.14 -3.96
N THR A 292 -9.28 -9.28 -4.92
CA THR A 292 -10.40 -8.56 -5.57
C THR A 292 -11.10 -9.44 -6.62
N TYR A 293 -12.41 -9.26 -6.77
CA TYR A 293 -13.14 -9.77 -7.94
C TYR A 293 -12.75 -8.95 -9.19
N LYS A 294 -13.25 -9.36 -10.38
CA LYS A 294 -12.77 -8.89 -11.70
C LYS A 294 -12.59 -7.37 -11.83
N ASN A 295 -13.40 -6.57 -11.14
CA ASN A 295 -13.31 -5.11 -11.13
C ASN A 295 -13.26 -4.59 -9.68
N PRO A 296 -12.08 -4.30 -9.10
CA PRO A 296 -12.02 -3.75 -7.76
C PRO A 296 -12.65 -2.36 -7.69
N THR A 297 -13.45 -2.11 -6.66
CA THR A 297 -13.84 -0.74 -6.31
C THR A 297 -12.68 -0.06 -5.61
N THR A 298 -12.29 1.11 -6.10
CA THR A 298 -11.14 1.87 -5.58
C THR A 298 -11.63 3.06 -4.75
N ILE A 299 -10.86 3.45 -3.72
CA ILE A 299 -11.13 4.67 -2.92
C ILE A 299 -10.26 5.86 -3.31
N GLY A 300 -9.41 5.68 -4.32
CA GLY A 300 -8.38 6.62 -4.70
C GLY A 300 -7.01 6.30 -4.12
N ALA A 301 -6.11 7.27 -4.24
CA ALA A 301 -4.73 7.14 -3.79
C ALA A 301 -4.62 7.37 -2.28
N HIS A 302 -3.68 6.67 -1.66
CA HIS A 302 -3.31 6.83 -0.25
C HIS A 302 -1.79 6.88 -0.14
N ALA A 303 -1.30 7.72 0.77
CA ALA A 303 0.12 7.89 1.03
C ALA A 303 0.48 7.38 2.43
N MET A 304 1.56 6.63 2.53
CA MET A 304 2.09 6.07 3.77
C MET A 304 3.61 6.24 3.79
N LEU A 305 4.23 5.98 4.94
CA LEU A 305 5.69 5.96 5.03
C LEU A 305 6.21 4.53 4.90
N LEU A 306 6.98 4.22 3.86
CA LEU A 306 7.66 2.95 3.71
C LEU A 306 8.85 2.86 4.67
N VAL A 307 8.88 1.81 5.49
CA VAL A 307 9.86 1.63 6.56
C VAL A 307 10.67 0.34 6.46
N GLY A 308 10.23 -0.62 5.65
CA GLY A 308 10.87 -1.92 5.59
C GLY A 308 10.20 -2.91 4.64
N TYR A 309 10.68 -4.15 4.70
CA TYR A 309 10.12 -5.30 4.00
C TYR A 309 10.47 -6.59 4.72
N ASN A 310 9.72 -7.65 4.40
CA ASN A 310 10.05 -9.02 4.81
C ASN A 310 9.59 -9.98 3.71
N ASP A 311 10.51 -10.79 3.19
CA ASP A 311 10.29 -11.76 2.11
C ASP A 311 9.71 -13.10 2.62
N GLU A 312 9.75 -13.33 3.93
CA GLU A 312 9.32 -14.58 4.56
C GLU A 312 8.03 -14.42 5.37
N PHE A 313 7.62 -13.18 5.69
CA PHE A 313 6.36 -12.94 6.38
C PHE A 313 5.17 -13.28 5.47
N SER A 314 4.22 -14.05 5.98
CA SER A 314 3.03 -14.48 5.26
C SER A 314 1.76 -13.99 5.93
N THR A 315 0.82 -13.49 5.14
CA THR A 315 -0.53 -13.19 5.61
C THR A 315 -1.53 -14.18 5.00
N PRO A 316 -2.64 -14.50 5.68
CA PRO A 316 -3.61 -15.46 5.17
C PRO A 316 -4.08 -15.12 3.75
N GLY A 317 -4.01 -16.08 2.83
CA GLY A 317 -4.45 -15.91 1.45
C GLY A 317 -3.46 -15.20 0.52
N ASN A 318 -2.25 -14.87 0.99
CA ASN A 318 -1.19 -14.25 0.18
C ASN A 318 0.05 -15.14 0.08
N SER A 319 0.80 -14.94 -1.00
CA SER A 319 2.17 -15.45 -1.09
C SER A 319 3.04 -14.76 -0.02
N PRO A 320 4.07 -15.45 0.53
CA PRO A 320 5.03 -14.81 1.43
C PRO A 320 5.68 -13.60 0.77
N GLY A 321 5.91 -12.55 1.56
CA GLY A 321 6.60 -11.36 1.12
C GLY A 321 5.73 -10.10 1.07
N GLY A 322 6.29 -8.99 1.54
CA GLY A 322 5.61 -7.70 1.48
C GLY A 322 6.45 -6.53 1.99
N PHE A 323 5.86 -5.34 1.88
CA PHE A 323 6.39 -4.10 2.44
C PHE A 323 5.77 -3.80 3.79
N ILE A 324 6.57 -3.16 4.64
CA ILE A 324 6.15 -2.66 5.95
C ILE A 324 6.02 -1.15 5.84
N VAL A 325 4.86 -0.62 6.19
CA VAL A 325 4.54 0.80 6.11
C VAL A 325 4.04 1.32 7.45
N LEU A 326 4.42 2.53 7.82
CA LEU A 326 3.82 3.27 8.93
C LEU A 326 2.64 4.08 8.37
N ASN A 327 1.43 3.76 8.83
CA ASN A 327 0.20 4.39 8.36
C ASN A 327 -0.19 5.60 9.24
N SER A 328 -1.19 6.37 8.84
CA SER A 328 -1.68 7.57 9.56
C SER A 328 -3.09 7.42 10.09
N TRP A 329 -3.48 6.22 10.51
CA TRP A 329 -4.80 5.90 11.08
C TRP A 329 -4.74 5.58 12.58
N GLY A 330 -3.72 6.08 13.28
CA GLY A 330 -3.50 5.76 14.69
C GLY A 330 -2.99 4.33 14.95
N PRO A 331 -2.77 3.98 16.22
CA PRO A 331 -2.17 2.71 16.62
C PRO A 331 -3.16 1.54 16.77
N GLN A 332 -4.48 1.75 16.80
CA GLN A 332 -5.44 0.82 17.44
C GLN A 332 -5.58 -0.58 16.82
N LEU A 333 -5.39 -0.70 15.50
CA LEU A 333 -5.42 -1.97 14.75
C LEU A 333 -4.12 -2.10 13.93
N SER A 334 -3.00 -2.15 14.64
CA SER A 334 -1.67 -2.10 14.03
C SER A 334 -0.68 -2.97 14.79
N HIS A 335 0.46 -3.26 14.18
CA HIS A 335 1.53 -4.00 14.83
C HIS A 335 2.81 -3.19 14.88
N SER A 336 3.84 -3.73 15.54
CA SER A 336 5.19 -3.21 15.45
C SER A 336 5.89 -3.56 14.14
N ALA A 337 6.91 -2.78 13.77
CA ALA A 337 7.77 -3.13 12.64
C ALA A 337 8.60 -4.39 12.94
N GLU A 338 8.97 -4.59 14.20
CA GLU A 338 9.66 -5.76 14.73
C GLU A 338 8.88 -7.05 14.47
N TYR A 339 7.56 -7.04 14.69
CA TYR A 339 6.69 -8.17 14.39
C TYR A 339 6.70 -8.51 12.90
N PHE A 340 6.48 -7.53 12.03
CA PHE A 340 6.47 -7.76 10.59
C PHE A 340 7.83 -8.15 10.01
N THR A 341 8.93 -7.77 10.66
CA THR A 341 10.28 -8.23 10.29
C THR A 341 10.65 -9.60 10.84
N GLY A 342 9.84 -10.15 11.76
CA GLY A 342 10.11 -11.41 12.45
C GLY A 342 11.19 -11.30 13.53
N GLU A 343 11.49 -10.08 14.01
CA GLU A 343 12.45 -9.84 15.10
C GLU A 343 11.88 -10.20 16.48
N ILE A 344 10.56 -10.10 16.64
CA ILE A 344 9.84 -10.48 17.87
C ILE A 344 8.69 -11.44 17.54
N SER A 345 8.28 -12.22 18.54
CA SER A 345 7.13 -13.13 18.39
C SER A 345 5.80 -12.35 18.39
N ARG A 346 4.71 -13.00 17.96
CA ARG A 346 3.37 -12.43 18.16
C ARG A 346 3.10 -12.11 19.63
N ARG A 347 3.51 -12.99 20.55
CA ARG A 347 3.31 -12.78 21.99
C ARG A 347 4.02 -11.52 22.48
N ASP A 348 5.25 -11.28 22.03
CA ASP A 348 6.00 -10.07 22.36
C ASP A 348 5.34 -8.82 21.76
N ASP A 349 4.86 -8.94 20.53
CA ASP A 349 4.11 -7.88 19.88
C ASP A 349 2.80 -7.57 20.63
N ASP A 350 2.10 -8.56 21.19
CA ASP A 350 0.88 -8.31 21.99
C ASP A 350 1.18 -7.49 23.28
N TYR A 351 2.43 -7.44 23.76
CA TYR A 351 2.81 -6.52 24.84
C TYR A 351 3.00 -5.08 24.33
N LEU A 352 3.40 -4.89 23.07
CA LEU A 352 3.56 -3.57 22.45
C LEU A 352 2.25 -3.05 21.84
N CYS A 353 1.61 -3.90 21.07
CA CYS A 353 0.42 -3.66 20.28
C CYS A 353 -0.64 -4.71 20.64
N PRO A 354 -1.17 -4.68 21.88
CA PRO A 354 -2.19 -5.63 22.36
C PRO A 354 -3.44 -5.70 21.49
N ASN A 355 -3.73 -4.65 20.70
CA ASN A 355 -4.82 -4.63 19.73
C ASN A 355 -6.13 -5.09 20.36
N ALA A 356 -6.50 -4.49 21.50
CA ALA A 356 -7.70 -4.86 22.24
C ALA A 356 -8.98 -4.79 21.38
N GLU A 357 -8.99 -3.92 20.36
CA GLU A 357 -10.11 -3.78 19.43
C GLU A 357 -10.16 -4.86 18.34
N ASN A 358 -9.13 -5.69 18.20
CA ASN A 358 -9.10 -6.77 17.22
C ASN A 358 -9.99 -7.93 17.67
N PRO A 359 -11.04 -8.29 16.89
CA PRO A 359 -11.97 -9.35 17.25
C PRO A 359 -11.35 -10.73 17.44
N LYS A 360 -10.16 -10.96 16.88
CA LYS A 360 -9.42 -12.22 17.04
C LYS A 360 -8.76 -12.34 18.41
N ASN A 361 -8.60 -11.23 19.14
CA ASN A 361 -8.07 -11.20 20.50
C ASN A 361 -9.18 -11.31 21.57
N TRP A 362 -10.47 -11.34 21.17
CA TRP A 362 -11.58 -11.41 22.11
C TRP A 362 -11.81 -12.84 22.62
N VAL A 363 -12.08 -12.98 23.92
CA VAL A 363 -12.24 -14.26 24.61
C VAL A 363 -13.73 -14.60 24.78
N PRO A 364 -14.23 -15.70 24.17
CA PRO A 364 -15.58 -16.23 24.38
C PRO A 364 -15.92 -16.66 25.82
N VAL A 365 -17.23 -16.79 26.10
CA VAL A 365 -17.82 -17.24 27.39
C VAL A 365 -17.53 -18.71 27.68
N ASP A 366 -17.70 -19.58 26.69
CA ASP A 366 -17.65 -21.04 26.85
C ASP A 366 -16.42 -21.60 26.11
N HIS A 367 -15.29 -21.72 26.81
CA HIS A 367 -14.15 -22.53 26.37
C HIS A 367 -14.24 -23.91 27.05
N GLU A 368 -15.10 -24.80 26.52
CA GLU A 368 -15.46 -26.09 27.14
C GLU A 368 -14.29 -27.09 27.31
N ASP A 369 -13.10 -26.83 26.74
CA ASP A 369 -11.98 -27.79 26.72
C ASP A 369 -10.68 -27.32 27.42
N GLU A 370 -10.68 -26.19 28.12
CA GLU A 370 -9.48 -25.72 28.81
C GLU A 370 -9.74 -25.35 30.27
N ASP A 371 -8.81 -25.74 31.15
CA ASP A 371 -8.84 -25.64 32.61
C ASP A 371 -9.67 -24.47 33.17
N LYS A 372 -10.41 -24.71 34.25
CA LYS A 372 -11.15 -23.69 35.04
C LYS A 372 -10.29 -22.49 35.52
N TRP A 373 -8.98 -22.52 35.30
CA TRP A 373 -8.01 -21.46 35.54
C TRP A 373 -7.77 -20.53 34.32
N LYS A 374 -8.37 -20.84 33.16
CA LYS A 374 -8.34 -20.05 31.92
C LYS A 374 -9.54 -19.13 31.72
N LEU A 375 -10.34 -18.89 32.77
CA LEU A 375 -11.10 -17.65 32.90
C LEU A 375 -10.12 -16.48 33.08
N ARG A 376 -9.34 -16.19 32.04
CA ARG A 376 -9.01 -14.80 31.72
C ARG A 376 -10.35 -14.21 31.30
N ASN A 377 -10.90 -13.32 32.12
CA ASN A 377 -12.23 -12.75 32.00
C ASN A 377 -12.70 -12.63 30.54
N THR A 378 -13.82 -13.30 30.23
CA THR A 378 -14.57 -13.14 28.99
C THR A 378 -14.54 -11.69 28.52
N THR A 379 -14.24 -11.46 27.24
CA THR A 379 -14.27 -10.09 26.72
C THR A 379 -15.70 -9.60 26.68
N VAL A 380 -16.01 -8.63 27.53
CA VAL A 380 -17.29 -7.93 27.52
C VAL A 380 -17.26 -6.86 26.44
N LEU A 381 -18.29 -6.83 25.59
CA LEU A 381 -18.38 -5.96 24.44
C LEU A 381 -19.55 -4.98 24.59
N ARG A 382 -19.32 -3.73 24.21
CA ARG A 382 -20.35 -2.69 24.05
C ARG A 382 -20.64 -2.47 22.57
N TYR A 383 -21.91 -2.45 22.20
CA TYR A 383 -22.33 -2.11 20.84
C TYR A 383 -22.27 -0.60 20.60
N ILE A 384 -21.71 -0.19 19.46
CA ILE A 384 -21.56 1.21 19.04
C ILE A 384 -22.51 1.48 17.87
N LYS A 385 -23.67 2.08 18.16
CA LYS A 385 -24.79 2.24 17.22
C LYS A 385 -24.44 2.98 15.92
N ASP A 386 -23.52 3.94 15.98
CA ASP A 386 -23.16 4.75 14.81
C ASP A 386 -21.89 4.26 14.08
N GLY A 387 -21.25 3.19 14.57
CA GLY A 387 -20.14 2.46 13.92
C GLY A 387 -18.88 3.27 13.58
N TYR A 388 -18.86 4.57 13.89
CA TYR A 388 -17.77 5.47 13.53
C TYR A 388 -16.75 5.54 14.66
N LYS A 389 -15.63 4.84 14.48
CA LYS A 389 -14.46 4.94 15.37
C LYS A 389 -13.32 5.66 14.64
N PRO A 390 -12.73 6.71 15.22
CA PRO A 390 -11.49 7.29 14.71
C PRO A 390 -10.42 6.22 14.51
N GLY A 391 -9.68 6.26 13.41
CA GLY A 391 -8.65 5.27 13.07
C GLY A 391 -9.14 3.99 12.40
N HIS A 392 -10.46 3.75 12.32
CA HIS A 392 -11.04 2.57 11.67
C HIS A 392 -11.49 2.89 10.23
N PHE A 393 -10.56 3.25 9.34
CA PHE A 393 -10.87 3.57 7.93
C PHE A 393 -10.81 2.34 7.02
N HIS A 394 -11.46 1.22 7.41
CA HIS A 394 -11.31 -0.03 6.65
C HIS A 394 -12.50 -0.38 5.74
N THR A 395 -13.55 0.45 5.62
CA THR A 395 -14.75 0.10 4.81
C THR A 395 -15.51 1.31 4.26
N SER A 396 -16.07 1.19 3.05
CA SER A 396 -17.03 2.14 2.46
C SER A 396 -18.49 1.83 2.82
N THR A 397 -18.78 0.64 3.34
CA THR A 397 -20.14 0.10 3.51
C THR A 397 -20.45 -0.46 4.91
N PRO A 398 -19.92 0.09 6.03
CA PRO A 398 -20.29 -0.38 7.37
C PRO A 398 -21.79 -0.23 7.59
N SER A 399 -22.44 0.75 6.92
CA SER A 399 -23.87 1.03 7.02
C SER A 399 -24.78 -0.18 6.80
N VAL A 400 -24.45 -1.10 5.89
CA VAL A 400 -25.27 -2.31 5.66
C VAL A 400 -25.17 -3.28 6.84
N PHE A 401 -23.96 -3.45 7.37
CA PHE A 401 -23.73 -4.27 8.55
C PHE A 401 -24.41 -3.66 9.77
N MET A 402 -24.20 -2.35 10.00
CA MET A 402 -24.80 -1.61 11.10
C MET A 402 -26.33 -1.60 11.03
N GLU A 403 -26.94 -1.43 9.84
CA GLU A 403 -28.40 -1.52 9.67
C GLU A 403 -28.95 -2.89 10.10
N ALA A 404 -28.19 -3.97 9.84
CA ALA A 404 -28.57 -5.31 10.27
C ALA A 404 -28.39 -5.49 11.79
N LEU A 405 -27.33 -4.93 12.37
CA LEU A 405 -27.03 -5.00 13.80
C LEU A 405 -28.00 -4.17 14.65
N ASP A 406 -28.40 -2.98 14.20
CA ASP A 406 -29.34 -2.09 14.90
C ASP A 406 -30.71 -2.73 15.17
N LYS A 407 -31.08 -3.74 14.39
CA LYS A 407 -32.33 -4.50 14.58
C LYS A 407 -32.20 -5.58 15.66
N LEU A 408 -30.97 -5.98 15.98
CA LEU A 408 -30.67 -7.11 16.87
C LEU A 408 -30.11 -6.65 18.22
N LEU A 409 -29.36 -5.54 18.22
CA LEU A 409 -28.57 -5.06 19.35
C LEU A 409 -29.14 -3.76 19.92
N SER A 410 -28.93 -3.57 21.22
CA SER A 410 -29.15 -2.33 21.97
C SER A 410 -27.83 -1.78 22.53
N ASP A 411 -27.71 -0.47 22.55
CA ASP A 411 -26.67 0.30 23.25
C ASP A 411 -26.81 0.28 24.79
N SER A 412 -27.94 -0.20 25.31
CA SER A 412 -28.20 -0.35 26.75
C SER A 412 -27.82 -1.73 27.32
N GLU A 413 -27.46 -2.67 26.45
CA GLU A 413 -27.00 -4.01 26.81
C GLU A 413 -25.49 -4.14 26.58
N VAL A 414 -24.90 -5.16 27.20
CA VAL A 414 -23.53 -5.61 26.94
C VAL A 414 -23.56 -7.04 26.42
N TYR A 415 -22.49 -7.41 25.72
CA TYR A 415 -22.44 -8.68 24.99
C TYR A 415 -21.17 -9.44 25.30
N ALA A 416 -21.24 -10.76 25.18
CA ALA A 416 -20.07 -11.63 25.17
C ALA A 416 -20.19 -12.62 24.01
N ILE A 417 -19.06 -12.97 23.41
CA ILE A 417 -19.03 -13.99 22.36
C ILE A 417 -19.31 -15.35 22.99
N LEU A 418 -20.31 -16.05 22.49
CA LEU A 418 -20.53 -17.45 22.82
C LEU A 418 -19.75 -18.36 21.87
N LYS A 419 -19.86 -18.09 20.57
CA LYS A 419 -19.30 -18.97 19.54
C LYS A 419 -19.04 -18.21 18.24
N ILE A 420 -17.95 -18.57 17.58
CA ILE A 420 -17.62 -18.16 16.21
C ILE A 420 -17.53 -19.42 15.36
N THR A 421 -18.18 -19.42 14.19
CA THR A 421 -18.10 -20.52 13.22
C THR A 421 -17.93 -19.98 11.82
N ASP A 422 -17.11 -20.64 11.01
CA ASP A 422 -16.97 -20.32 9.60
C ASP A 422 -18.31 -20.39 8.87
N SER A 423 -18.47 -19.50 7.89
CA SER A 423 -19.64 -19.38 7.03
C SER A 423 -19.18 -19.36 5.55
N VAL A 424 -19.90 -18.66 4.69
CA VAL A 424 -19.61 -18.57 3.25
C VAL A 424 -18.61 -17.46 2.93
N ASP A 425 -17.81 -17.64 1.87
CA ASP A 425 -16.87 -16.64 1.34
C ASP A 425 -15.97 -15.95 2.40
N ALA A 426 -15.36 -16.74 3.29
CA ALA A 426 -14.50 -16.25 4.38
C ALA A 426 -15.19 -15.31 5.39
N THR A 427 -16.53 -15.39 5.48
CA THR A 427 -17.31 -14.76 6.56
C THR A 427 -17.49 -15.74 7.72
N HIS A 428 -17.88 -15.19 8.87
CA HIS A 428 -18.09 -15.94 10.10
C HIS A 428 -19.50 -15.66 10.61
N ARG A 429 -20.12 -16.69 11.19
CA ARG A 429 -21.33 -16.58 11.98
C ARG A 429 -20.95 -16.49 13.45
N VAL A 430 -21.40 -15.43 14.11
CA VAL A 430 -21.11 -15.16 15.52
C VAL A 430 -22.38 -15.28 16.34
N VAL A 431 -22.29 -15.95 17.49
CA VAL A 431 -23.35 -16.02 18.48
C VAL A 431 -22.90 -15.24 19.70
N LEU A 432 -23.75 -14.31 20.15
CA LEU A 432 -23.54 -13.51 21.34
C LEU A 432 -24.52 -13.91 22.44
N LYS A 433 -24.09 -13.76 23.69
CA LYS A 433 -24.97 -13.70 24.86
C LYS A 433 -25.07 -12.25 25.31
N ALA A 434 -26.29 -11.75 25.49
CA ALA A 434 -26.56 -10.39 25.97
C ALA A 434 -26.80 -10.38 27.49
N ALA A 435 -26.43 -9.29 28.15
CA ALA A 435 -26.68 -9.04 29.56
C ALA A 435 -26.91 -7.54 29.84
N LYS A 436 -27.37 -7.22 31.05
CA LYS A 436 -27.62 -5.82 31.45
C LYS A 436 -26.36 -5.09 31.91
N SER A 437 -25.34 -5.81 32.35
CA SER A 437 -24.09 -5.25 32.85
C SER A 437 -22.93 -6.21 32.65
N ALA A 438 -21.69 -5.68 32.70
CA ALA A 438 -20.49 -6.52 32.63
C ALA A 438 -20.45 -7.54 33.78
N GLN A 439 -20.90 -7.15 34.98
CA GLN A 439 -20.98 -8.05 36.13
C GLN A 439 -21.96 -9.21 35.86
N ASP A 440 -23.07 -8.95 35.17
CA ASP A 440 -24.01 -10.01 34.81
C ASP A 440 -23.40 -11.01 33.83
N ILE A 441 -22.48 -10.61 32.94
CA ILE A 441 -21.73 -11.57 32.10
C ILE A 441 -20.83 -12.46 32.97
N TYR A 442 -20.10 -11.87 33.93
CA TYR A 442 -19.22 -12.63 34.83
C TYR A 442 -19.99 -13.53 35.79
N ASP A 443 -21.22 -13.15 36.16
CA ASP A 443 -22.13 -13.94 36.98
C ASP A 443 -22.97 -14.94 36.14
N GLU A 444 -22.72 -15.05 34.83
CA GLU A 444 -23.47 -15.89 33.89
C GLU A 444 -24.99 -15.60 33.82
N LYS A 445 -25.40 -14.37 34.11
CA LYS A 445 -26.78 -13.87 34.10
C LYS A 445 -27.14 -13.27 32.74
N PHE A 446 -27.32 -14.14 31.75
CA PHE A 446 -27.67 -13.72 30.39
C PHE A 446 -29.18 -13.49 30.22
N THR A 447 -29.54 -12.47 29.43
CA THR A 447 -30.94 -12.14 29.12
C THR A 447 -31.44 -12.86 27.87
N ARG A 448 -30.57 -13.06 26.88
CA ARG A 448 -30.88 -13.69 25.59
C ARG A 448 -29.63 -14.05 24.81
N GLU A 449 -29.77 -14.99 23.89
CA GLU A 449 -28.79 -15.29 22.85
C GLU A 449 -29.15 -14.59 21.55
N ILE A 450 -28.13 -14.12 20.83
CA ILE A 450 -28.27 -13.37 19.59
C ILE A 450 -27.35 -13.98 18.56
N VAL A 451 -27.92 -14.41 17.43
CA VAL A 451 -27.13 -14.84 16.28
C VAL A 451 -26.92 -13.63 15.38
N LEU A 452 -25.68 -13.20 15.25
CA LEU A 452 -25.34 -12.12 14.34
C LEU A 452 -25.47 -12.57 12.88
N PRO A 453 -25.75 -11.62 11.98
CA PRO A 453 -25.56 -11.83 10.55
C PRO A 453 -24.13 -12.30 10.22
N SER A 454 -23.97 -13.11 9.17
CA SER A 454 -22.63 -13.53 8.72
C SER A 454 -21.87 -12.34 8.14
N ALA A 455 -20.64 -12.11 8.61
CA ALA A 455 -19.77 -11.05 8.12
C ALA A 455 -18.29 -11.46 8.28
N PRO A 456 -17.34 -10.80 7.58
CA PRO A 456 -15.92 -10.92 7.91
C PRO A 456 -15.70 -10.64 9.40
N ILE A 457 -14.86 -11.43 10.08
CA ILE A 457 -14.64 -11.27 11.53
C ILE A 457 -14.14 -9.86 11.85
N ASP A 458 -13.30 -9.29 10.98
CA ASP A 458 -12.73 -7.96 11.14
C ASP A 458 -13.80 -6.84 11.15
N MET A 459 -15.00 -7.08 10.61
CA MET A 459 -16.13 -6.12 10.67
C MET A 459 -16.63 -5.89 12.10
N LEU A 460 -16.38 -6.82 13.03
CA LEU A 460 -16.85 -6.67 14.41
C LEU A 460 -16.13 -5.52 15.13
N ALA A 461 -14.89 -5.19 14.74
CA ALA A 461 -14.11 -4.10 15.33
C ALA A 461 -14.81 -2.73 15.24
N PHE A 462 -15.64 -2.55 14.20
CA PHE A 462 -16.45 -1.36 13.94
C PHE A 462 -17.68 -1.27 14.85
N ALA A 463 -18.32 -2.41 15.06
CA ALA A 463 -19.60 -2.48 15.75
C ALA A 463 -19.44 -2.57 17.28
N PHE A 464 -18.30 -3.07 17.76
CA PHE A 464 -18.10 -3.36 19.17
C PHE A 464 -16.84 -2.71 19.73
N GLU A 465 -16.94 -2.20 20.96
CA GLU A 465 -15.81 -1.79 21.77
C GLU A 465 -15.69 -2.73 22.98
N PRO A 466 -14.51 -3.30 23.26
CA PRO A 466 -14.31 -4.05 24.49
C PRO A 466 -14.49 -3.13 25.70
N MET A 467 -15.19 -3.59 26.72
CA MET A 467 -15.31 -2.87 27.98
C MET A 467 -14.06 -3.07 28.83
N GLY A 468 -13.65 -2.01 29.54
CA GLY A 468 -12.40 -2.03 30.30
C GLY A 468 -11.17 -1.86 29.41
N THR A 469 -11.33 -1.34 28.19
CA THR A 469 -10.22 -0.96 27.29
C THR A 469 -9.28 0.09 27.87
N SER A 470 -9.70 0.87 28.89
CA SER A 470 -8.80 1.71 29.66
C SER A 470 -7.86 0.91 30.57
N ASP A 471 -8.27 -0.31 30.95
CA ASP A 471 -7.51 -1.24 31.79
C ASP A 471 -6.75 -2.28 30.93
N LEU A 472 -7.20 -2.52 29.68
CA LEU A 472 -6.42 -3.19 28.65
C LEU A 472 -5.37 -2.19 28.15
N SER A 473 -4.09 -2.56 28.15
CA SER A 473 -3.01 -1.65 27.74
C SER A 473 -3.29 -1.07 26.35
N SER A 474 -3.23 0.25 26.20
CA SER A 474 -3.26 0.89 24.88
C SER A 474 -2.00 0.54 24.09
N ASN A 475 -2.13 0.39 22.78
CA ASN A 475 -0.97 0.21 21.90
C ASN A 475 0.06 1.33 22.10
N PHE A 476 1.34 0.96 22.21
CA PHE A 476 2.45 1.90 22.40
C PHE A 476 2.66 2.72 21.11
N VAL A 477 2.29 4.01 21.13
CA VAL A 477 2.30 4.91 19.97
C VAL A 477 3.68 4.99 19.26
N ASP A 478 4.77 4.85 20.02
CA ASP A 478 6.13 4.93 19.48
C ASP A 478 6.60 3.64 18.79
N GLN A 479 5.91 2.51 19.01
CA GLN A 479 6.30 1.20 18.49
C GLN A 479 5.21 0.52 17.66
N CYS A 480 3.97 1.01 17.68
CA CYS A 480 2.86 0.53 16.86
C CYS A 480 2.55 1.51 15.71
N GLY A 481 1.56 1.17 14.89
CA GLY A 481 1.09 1.95 13.73
C GLY A 481 1.49 1.37 12.38
N TYR A 482 2.18 0.22 12.39
CA TYR A 482 2.68 -0.41 11.17
C TYR A 482 1.64 -1.33 10.55
N TYR A 483 1.66 -1.38 9.23
CA TYR A 483 0.82 -2.20 8.38
C TYR A 483 1.69 -2.97 7.39
N PHE A 484 1.15 -4.08 6.89
CA PHE A 484 1.80 -4.93 5.90
C PHE A 484 1.09 -4.85 4.54
N ILE A 485 1.86 -4.57 3.49
CA ILE A 485 1.40 -4.59 2.10
C ILE A 485 2.01 -5.83 1.42
N PRO A 486 1.25 -6.92 1.23
CA PRO A 486 1.75 -8.10 0.54
C PRO A 486 2.23 -7.78 -0.88
N TYR A 487 3.23 -8.47 -1.41
CA TYR A 487 3.63 -8.28 -2.82
C TYR A 487 2.53 -8.63 -3.81
N ASP A 488 1.60 -9.49 -3.39
CA ASP A 488 0.40 -9.84 -4.16
C ASP A 488 -0.50 -8.61 -4.34
N PHE A 489 -0.56 -7.72 -3.33
CA PHE A 489 -1.24 -6.42 -3.42
C PHE A 489 -0.59 -5.55 -4.49
N VAL A 490 0.73 -5.41 -4.42
CA VAL A 490 1.52 -4.59 -5.35
C VAL A 490 1.31 -5.02 -6.79
N ARG A 491 1.43 -6.33 -7.06
CA ARG A 491 1.20 -6.88 -8.39
C ARG A 491 -0.22 -6.62 -8.85
N LYS A 492 -1.20 -6.76 -7.95
CA LYS A 492 -2.60 -6.50 -8.27
C LYS A 492 -2.83 -5.05 -8.68
N VAL A 493 -2.31 -4.09 -7.92
CA VAL A 493 -2.38 -2.65 -8.24
C VAL A 493 -1.81 -2.38 -9.62
N GLN A 494 -0.63 -2.95 -9.91
CA GLN A 494 0.05 -2.78 -11.19
C GLN A 494 -0.70 -3.43 -12.36
N GLU A 495 -1.24 -4.63 -12.17
CA GLU A 495 -2.04 -5.35 -13.17
C GLU A 495 -3.32 -4.61 -13.55
N THR A 496 -3.95 -3.92 -12.59
CA THR A 496 -5.14 -3.10 -12.85
C THR A 496 -4.80 -1.71 -13.39
N GLY A 497 -3.52 -1.38 -13.57
CA GLY A 497 -3.06 -0.05 -13.98
C GLY A 497 -3.26 1.03 -12.91
N GLY A 498 -3.41 0.62 -11.65
CA GLY A 498 -3.57 1.52 -10.51
C GLY A 498 -2.27 2.23 -10.13
N LEU A 499 -2.40 3.22 -9.27
CA LEU A 499 -1.25 4.01 -8.80
C LEU A 499 -0.39 3.17 -7.84
N TRP A 500 0.89 3.02 -8.14
CA TRP A 500 1.88 2.42 -7.24
C TRP A 500 3.25 3.03 -7.49
N PHE A 501 3.82 3.71 -6.49
CA PHE A 501 5.21 4.17 -6.54
C PHE A 501 5.72 4.58 -5.16
N VAL A 502 7.05 4.57 -5.01
CA VAL A 502 7.77 5.06 -3.84
C VAL A 502 8.60 6.26 -4.25
N GLU A 503 8.50 7.36 -3.52
CA GLU A 503 9.20 8.60 -3.80
C GLU A 503 10.53 8.64 -3.04
N GLN A 504 11.61 8.28 -3.73
CA GLN A 504 12.96 8.44 -3.21
C GLN A 504 13.40 9.90 -3.35
N MET A 505 13.75 10.53 -2.23
CA MET A 505 14.27 11.90 -2.16
C MET A 505 15.46 11.96 -1.21
N ASP A 506 16.48 12.75 -1.55
CA ASP A 506 17.55 13.11 -0.63
C ASP A 506 17.22 14.49 -0.02
N VAL A 507 17.12 14.56 1.31
CA VAL A 507 16.83 15.80 2.06
C VAL A 507 18.09 16.29 2.73
N LYS A 508 18.36 17.59 2.63
CA LYS A 508 19.49 18.22 3.32
C LYS A 508 19.02 19.47 4.05
N PHE A 509 19.18 19.48 5.37
CA PHE A 509 18.92 20.67 6.19
C PHE A 509 20.16 21.59 6.18
N GLU A 510 19.93 22.90 6.17
CA GLU A 510 21.02 23.88 6.21
C GLU A 510 21.71 23.91 7.59
N ALA A 511 22.95 24.41 7.62
CA ALA A 511 23.67 24.60 8.86
C ALA A 511 22.93 25.61 9.76
N GLY A 512 22.72 25.26 11.03
CA GLY A 512 21.99 26.07 11.99
C GLY A 512 20.50 25.75 12.09
N SER A 513 19.95 24.85 11.26
CA SER A 513 18.58 24.34 11.42
C SER A 513 18.38 23.47 12.66
N ASP A 514 19.47 23.10 13.34
CA ASP A 514 19.53 22.44 14.65
C ASP A 514 19.44 23.41 15.85
N LYS A 515 19.48 24.73 15.60
CA LYS A 515 19.41 25.73 16.68
C LYS A 515 18.00 25.79 17.27
N MET A 516 17.76 24.97 18.29
CA MET A 516 16.50 24.85 19.00
C MET A 516 16.05 26.17 19.65
N ASN A 517 14.95 26.73 19.15
CA ASN A 517 14.18 27.76 19.86
C ASN A 517 13.16 27.10 20.81
N ASP A 518 12.45 27.90 21.60
CA ASP A 518 11.55 27.34 22.62
C ASP A 518 10.37 26.57 22.01
N MET A 519 9.86 26.99 20.84
CA MET A 519 8.81 26.27 20.13
C MET A 519 9.27 24.91 19.59
N MET A 520 10.52 24.82 19.11
CA MET A 520 11.12 23.55 18.70
C MET A 520 11.34 22.62 19.89
N LYS A 521 11.77 23.14 21.04
CA LYS A 521 11.94 22.34 22.26
C LYS A 521 10.60 21.76 22.74
N GLU A 522 9.52 22.51 22.61
CA GLU A 522 8.18 22.02 22.95
C GLU A 522 7.68 20.91 22.01
N ALA A 523 8.17 20.89 20.77
CA ALA A 523 7.83 19.90 19.76
C ALA A 523 8.81 18.70 19.71
N LEU A 524 9.85 18.68 20.56
CA LEU A 524 10.71 17.52 20.71
C LEU A 524 9.94 16.39 21.40
N HIS A 525 9.94 15.23 20.78
CA HIS A 525 9.33 14.02 21.31
C HIS A 525 10.43 13.05 21.78
N GLU A 526 10.33 12.57 23.01
CA GLU A 526 11.17 11.48 23.53
C GLU A 526 10.52 10.14 23.19
N GLN A 527 11.18 9.34 22.34
CA GLN A 527 10.71 8.00 21.99
C GLN A 527 10.86 7.06 23.17
N THR A 528 9.75 6.45 23.55
CA THR A 528 9.70 5.33 24.48
C THR A 528 9.88 4.04 23.70
N ILE A 529 11.04 3.40 23.87
CA ILE A 529 11.35 2.12 23.21
C ILE A 529 11.46 1.04 24.29
N ILE A 530 10.56 0.06 24.22
CA ILE A 530 10.61 -1.18 24.97
C ILE A 530 11.36 -2.20 24.10
N GLU A 531 12.52 -2.64 24.58
CA GLU A 531 13.33 -3.65 23.91
C GLU A 531 13.03 -5.04 24.50
N PHE A 532 12.73 -5.99 23.63
CA PHE A 532 12.66 -7.41 24.00
C PHE A 532 14.03 -8.04 23.80
N VAL A 533 14.56 -8.66 24.86
CA VAL A 533 15.73 -9.52 24.73
C VAL A 533 15.24 -10.85 24.19
N SER A 534 15.30 -11.01 22.85
CA SER A 534 14.86 -12.21 22.15
C SER A 534 15.28 -13.50 22.88
N HIS A 535 14.30 -14.31 23.27
CA HIS A 535 14.49 -15.73 23.53
C HIS A 535 14.02 -16.48 22.28
N THR A 536 14.92 -16.58 21.29
CA THR A 536 14.78 -17.36 20.06
C THR A 536 13.61 -16.96 19.14
N PRO A 537 13.91 -16.39 17.95
CA PRO A 537 12.89 -16.19 16.93
C PRO A 537 12.55 -17.58 16.32
N TRP A 538 11.27 -17.89 16.19
CA TRP A 538 10.70 -19.02 15.42
C TRP A 538 10.46 -20.39 16.08
N LEU A 539 10.74 -20.63 17.38
CA LEU A 539 10.58 -21.98 17.98
C LEU A 539 9.59 -22.16 19.14
N ASP A 540 8.83 -21.14 19.52
CA ASP A 540 7.60 -21.30 20.31
C ASP A 540 6.44 -20.93 19.38
N ASP A 541 5.65 -21.82 18.77
CA ASP A 541 5.12 -23.09 19.25
C ASP A 541 4.44 -23.80 18.05
N GLU A 542 4.88 -25.01 17.69
CA GLU A 542 4.23 -25.85 16.66
C GLU A 542 2.79 -26.27 17.05
N ASN A 543 2.28 -25.88 18.22
CA ASN A 543 0.92 -26.22 18.65
C ASN A 543 0.03 -25.03 19.02
N MET A 544 0.46 -23.76 18.92
CA MET A 544 -0.37 -22.62 19.37
C MET A 544 -1.02 -22.84 20.76
N VAL A 545 -0.38 -23.53 21.70
CA VAL A 545 -0.95 -23.78 23.03
C VAL A 545 -0.19 -22.94 24.07
N PRO A 546 -0.85 -21.98 24.74
CA PRO A 546 -0.22 -21.14 25.74
C PRO A 546 0.40 -21.96 26.88
N ARG A 547 1.67 -21.70 27.20
CA ARG A 547 2.27 -21.98 28.52
C ARG A 547 2.51 -20.64 29.23
N TYR A 548 2.02 -20.56 30.47
CA TYR A 548 2.01 -19.38 31.34
C TYR A 548 3.30 -19.26 32.15
#